data_AF-A0A952QTE5-F1
#
_entry.id   AF-A0A952QTE5-F1
#
_cell.length_a   1.000
_cell.length_b   1.000
_cell.length_c   1.000
_cell.angle_alpha   90.00
_cell.angle_beta   90.00
_cell.angle_gamma   90.00
#
_symmetry.space_group_name_H-M   'P 1'
#
loop_
_entity.id
_entity.type
_entity.pdbx_description
1 polymer ?
#
loop_
_entity_poly.entity_id
_entity_poly.type
_entity_poly.pdbx_seq_one_letter_code
_entity_poly.pdbx_strand_id
1 'polypeptide(L)'
;MTRIAVRSSSVVSARATSFMRLLLAMVLIAMAPGCAGGVGDPVPPSLPQYAFLNGQWFDGEGFRAATWYSVEGRLTKRPPAGLVQTVDLAGLNMVPPFGEAHNHNVEGPWNVQAVAQRYLQDGVFYVKNPNNVRDFAQQIKHAVNVPTSIDATFAHAGLTGHGGHPVALYEDVLRIGRYEPAVGPIERGWFENRSYVLVDTEIELEAKWPMIVSGRPDFLKVYLVHSEDDGEEGKVKPDHHRQGLHPGLLPGIVARAHAAGLQVTAHVETAADFRQAIGAGVDELAHVPGWLLQGPQDVERARLTEDDAR
;
A
#
# COMPACT_ATOMS: atom_id res chain seq x y z
N MET A 1 -45.44 -38.76 -47.94
CA MET A 1 -45.34 -37.54 -48.78
C MET A 1 -43.94 -36.98 -48.64
N THR A 2 -43.23 -37.00 -49.75
CA THR A 2 -42.07 -36.19 -50.21
C THR A 2 -40.84 -36.00 -49.31
N ARG A 3 -39.82 -36.81 -49.65
CA ARG A 3 -38.38 -36.65 -49.38
C ARG A 3 -37.76 -35.57 -50.29
N ILE A 4 -36.69 -34.91 -49.87
CA ILE A 4 -35.53 -34.61 -50.74
C ILE A 4 -34.22 -34.82 -49.95
N ALA A 5 -33.33 -35.59 -50.55
CA ALA A 5 -31.92 -35.79 -50.20
C ALA A 5 -31.11 -35.64 -51.49
N VAL A 6 -29.92 -35.03 -51.45
CA VAL A 6 -28.81 -35.16 -52.44
C VAL A 6 -27.51 -34.82 -51.67
N ARG A 7 -26.64 -35.78 -51.29
CA ARG A 7 -25.46 -36.36 -52.00
C ARG A 7 -24.35 -35.35 -52.37
N SER A 8 -23.20 -35.43 -51.69
CA SER A 8 -21.89 -36.02 -52.10
C SER A 8 -21.12 -35.15 -53.11
N SER A 9 -19.80 -34.93 -53.02
CA SER A 9 -18.74 -35.95 -53.04
C SER A 9 -17.36 -35.35 -52.68
N SER A 10 -16.51 -36.24 -52.18
CA SER A 10 -15.07 -36.17 -51.85
C SER A 10 -14.11 -35.85 -53.01
N VAL A 11 -12.84 -35.55 -52.66
CA VAL A 11 -11.55 -36.22 -53.08
C VAL A 11 -10.40 -35.25 -52.74
N VAL A 12 -9.63 -35.48 -51.66
CA VAL A 12 -8.29 -36.13 -51.60
C VAL A 12 -7.21 -35.47 -52.48
N SER A 13 -6.15 -34.96 -51.85
CA SER A 13 -4.75 -35.35 -52.17
C SER A 13 -3.77 -34.74 -51.18
N ALA A 14 -3.04 -35.63 -50.49
CA ALA A 14 -1.85 -35.33 -49.70
C ALA A 14 -0.65 -34.97 -50.60
N ARG A 15 0.31 -34.23 -50.04
CA ARG A 15 1.75 -34.57 -50.15
C ARG A 15 2.59 -33.73 -49.17
N ALA A 16 3.23 -34.44 -48.25
CA ALA A 16 4.41 -34.01 -47.53
C ALA A 16 5.62 -33.92 -48.49
N THR A 17 6.56 -33.00 -48.23
CA THR A 17 7.96 -33.29 -47.78
C THR A 17 8.87 -32.08 -47.99
N SER A 18 9.49 -31.66 -46.88
CA SER A 18 10.85 -31.14 -46.68
C SER A 18 11.72 -30.80 -47.90
N PHE A 19 12.33 -29.60 -47.93
CA PHE A 19 13.77 -29.44 -48.19
C PHE A 19 14.27 -28.04 -47.81
N MET A 20 15.22 -28.03 -46.88
CA MET A 20 16.12 -26.96 -46.48
C MET A 20 16.98 -26.45 -47.65
N ARG A 21 17.14 -25.12 -47.82
CA ARG A 21 18.36 -24.48 -48.37
C ARG A 21 18.37 -22.95 -48.22
N LEU A 22 19.43 -22.50 -47.57
CA LEU A 22 19.96 -21.16 -47.36
C LEU A 22 20.21 -20.42 -48.68
N LEU A 23 19.96 -19.10 -48.76
CA LEU A 23 20.81 -18.19 -49.55
C LEU A 23 20.67 -16.72 -49.15
N LEU A 24 21.85 -16.19 -48.83
CA LEU A 24 22.26 -14.85 -48.43
C LEU A 24 22.21 -13.89 -49.63
N ALA A 25 21.72 -12.66 -49.46
CA ALA A 25 21.96 -11.58 -50.41
C ALA A 25 22.22 -10.26 -49.65
N MET A 26 23.51 -9.89 -49.63
CA MET A 26 23.98 -8.55 -49.24
C MET A 26 23.59 -7.52 -50.30
N VAL A 27 23.14 -6.35 -49.87
CA VAL A 27 23.19 -5.12 -50.68
C VAL A 27 24.00 -4.09 -49.90
N LEU A 28 25.22 -3.84 -50.38
CA LEU A 28 26.10 -2.76 -49.98
C LEU A 28 25.56 -1.44 -50.56
N ILE A 29 25.16 -0.51 -49.69
CA ILE A 29 25.03 0.91 -50.04
C ILE A 29 26.18 1.64 -49.35
N ALA A 30 27.11 2.13 -50.16
CA ALA A 30 28.17 3.04 -49.75
C ALA A 30 27.58 4.44 -49.52
N MET A 31 27.79 5.00 -48.33
CA MET A 31 27.59 6.42 -48.02
C MET A 31 28.85 6.92 -47.29
N ALA A 32 29.33 8.08 -47.74
CA ALA A 32 30.61 8.70 -47.42
C ALA A 32 30.85 9.00 -45.92
N PRO A 33 32.12 9.15 -45.48
CA PRO A 33 32.44 9.59 -44.13
C PRO A 33 32.17 11.10 -44.02
N GLY A 34 30.96 11.47 -43.61
CA GLY A 34 30.67 12.80 -43.11
C GLY A 34 31.12 12.91 -41.66
N CYS A 35 32.14 13.73 -41.40
CA CYS A 35 32.45 14.25 -40.07
C CYS A 35 31.30 15.14 -39.58
N ALA A 36 30.20 14.52 -39.16
CA ALA A 36 29.20 15.18 -38.35
C ALA A 36 29.61 14.95 -36.90
N GLY A 37 30.16 15.98 -36.27
CA GLY A 37 30.25 16.05 -34.81
C GLY A 37 28.84 15.93 -34.26
N GLY A 38 28.46 14.71 -33.90
CA GLY A 38 27.30 14.47 -33.07
C GLY A 38 27.54 15.22 -31.78
N VAL A 39 26.78 16.30 -31.58
CA VAL A 39 26.57 16.85 -30.25
C VAL A 39 25.92 15.71 -29.49
N GLY A 40 26.73 14.94 -28.76
CA GLY A 40 26.23 13.91 -27.87
C GLY A 40 25.21 14.58 -26.97
N ASP A 41 24.04 13.95 -26.82
CA ASP A 41 23.06 14.39 -25.83
C ASP A 41 23.80 14.69 -24.53
N PRO A 42 23.57 15.84 -23.89
CA PRO A 42 24.26 16.18 -22.66
C PRO A 42 24.05 15.02 -21.69
N VAL A 43 25.16 14.37 -21.32
CA VAL A 43 25.16 13.33 -20.29
C VAL A 43 24.49 13.97 -19.09
N PRO A 44 23.35 13.44 -18.61
CA PRO A 44 22.68 14.03 -17.47
C PRO A 44 23.70 14.11 -16.33
N PRO A 45 23.82 15.27 -15.65
CA PRO A 45 24.84 15.45 -14.64
C PRO A 45 24.70 14.32 -13.62
N SER A 46 25.78 13.57 -13.40
CA SER A 46 25.82 12.54 -12.36
C SER A 46 25.45 13.19 -11.04
N LEU A 47 24.55 12.58 -10.27
CA LEU A 47 24.19 13.07 -8.94
C LEU A 47 25.47 13.32 -8.12
N PRO A 48 25.54 14.42 -7.35
CA PRO A 48 26.69 14.67 -6.49
C PRO A 48 26.94 13.48 -5.57
N GLN A 49 28.21 13.11 -5.43
CA GLN A 49 28.63 12.05 -4.53
C GLN A 49 29.09 12.67 -3.22
N TYR A 50 28.72 12.08 -2.10
CA TYR A 50 29.05 12.60 -0.78
C TYR A 50 29.90 11.61 0.00
N ALA A 51 30.83 12.12 0.80
CA ALA A 51 31.51 11.42 1.87
C ALA A 51 31.07 12.02 3.21
N PHE A 52 30.44 11.20 4.04
CA PHE A 52 29.98 11.53 5.38
C PHE A 52 31.02 11.06 6.39
N LEU A 53 31.73 12.00 7.01
CA LEU A 53 32.86 11.71 7.88
C LEU A 53 32.49 11.92 9.35
N ASN A 54 33.23 11.26 10.25
CA ASN A 54 33.21 11.49 11.70
C ASN A 54 31.86 11.30 12.44
N GLY A 55 30.83 10.80 11.75
CA GLY A 55 29.52 10.53 12.35
C GLY A 55 29.50 9.24 13.19
N GLN A 56 28.62 9.21 14.19
CA GLN A 56 28.30 8.01 14.96
C GLN A 56 27.03 7.38 14.39
N TRP A 57 27.13 6.21 13.76
CA TRP A 57 26.02 5.59 13.03
C TRP A 57 25.36 4.47 13.82
N PHE A 58 24.03 4.49 13.90
CA PHE A 58 23.27 3.40 14.51
C PHE A 58 23.35 2.14 13.65
N ASP A 59 23.73 1.02 14.26
CA ASP A 59 23.87 -0.27 13.58
C ASP A 59 22.76 -1.28 13.90
N GLY A 60 21.75 -0.87 14.68
CA GLY A 60 20.69 -1.73 15.21
C GLY A 60 20.82 -2.02 16.69
N GLU A 61 22.02 -1.89 17.28
CA GLU A 61 22.29 -2.11 18.70
C GLU A 61 22.81 -0.85 19.39
N GLY A 62 23.64 -0.08 18.71
CA GLY A 62 24.22 1.14 19.25
C GLY A 62 24.88 2.01 18.17
N PHE A 63 25.55 3.08 18.62
CA PHE A 63 26.20 4.03 17.73
C PHE A 63 27.69 3.73 17.59
N ARG A 64 28.17 3.65 16.33
CA ARG A 64 29.59 3.40 16.02
C ARG A 64 30.13 4.43 15.03
N ALA A 65 31.38 4.85 15.24
CA ALA A 65 32.08 5.69 14.29
C ALA A 65 32.20 4.97 12.93
N ALA A 66 31.74 5.63 11.86
CA ALA A 66 31.86 5.11 10.50
C ALA A 66 31.88 6.23 9.48
N THR A 67 32.56 5.97 8.36
CA THR A 67 32.44 6.76 7.15
C THR A 67 31.47 6.08 6.20
N TRP A 68 30.54 6.86 5.68
CA TRP A 68 29.60 6.43 4.64
C TRP A 68 29.72 7.34 3.43
N TYR A 69 29.36 6.81 2.27
CA TYR A 69 29.29 7.54 1.03
C TYR A 69 27.87 7.47 0.48
N SER A 70 27.37 8.57 -0.08
CA SER A 70 26.18 8.53 -0.93
C SER A 70 26.62 8.47 -2.39
N VAL A 71 26.25 7.40 -3.07
CA VAL A 71 26.54 7.15 -4.49
C VAL A 71 25.23 6.80 -5.15
N GLU A 72 24.82 7.59 -6.16
CA GLU A 72 23.54 7.40 -6.87
C GLU A 72 22.33 7.29 -5.92
N GLY A 73 22.34 8.09 -4.84
CA GLY A 73 21.27 8.11 -3.85
C GLY A 73 21.26 6.92 -2.86
N ARG A 74 22.29 6.07 -2.87
CA ARG A 74 22.41 4.93 -1.95
C ARG A 74 23.60 5.10 -1.02
N LEU A 75 23.40 4.79 0.26
CA LEU A 75 24.49 4.75 1.23
C LEU A 75 25.34 3.48 1.03
N THR A 76 26.66 3.67 1.00
CA THR A 76 27.65 2.58 0.91
C THR A 76 28.88 2.89 1.76
N LYS A 77 29.56 1.86 2.26
CA LYS A 77 30.88 1.99 2.90
C LYS A 77 32.03 1.98 1.90
N ARG A 78 31.75 1.65 0.63
CA ARG A 78 32.77 1.62 -0.42
C ARG A 78 32.98 3.04 -0.95
N PRO A 79 34.21 3.58 -0.90
CA PRO A 79 34.50 4.88 -1.50
C PRO A 79 34.26 4.80 -3.02
N PRO A 80 33.58 5.78 -3.62
CA PRO A 80 33.41 5.81 -5.06
C PRO A 80 34.70 6.28 -5.75
N ALA A 81 34.81 5.99 -7.04
CA ALA A 81 35.83 6.58 -7.89
C ALA A 81 35.39 7.99 -8.31
N GLY A 82 36.28 8.98 -8.14
CA GLY A 82 36.04 10.35 -8.59
C GLY A 82 35.88 11.35 -7.45
N LEU A 83 35.37 12.53 -7.79
CA LEU A 83 35.23 13.64 -6.86
C LEU A 83 34.05 13.39 -5.91
N VAL A 84 34.30 13.50 -4.61
CA VAL A 84 33.29 13.46 -3.55
C VAL A 84 33.24 14.80 -2.83
N GLN A 85 32.03 15.26 -2.51
CA GLN A 85 31.83 16.37 -1.59
C GLN A 85 31.85 15.83 -0.17
N THR A 86 32.54 16.51 0.75
CA THR A 86 32.66 16.05 2.13
C THR A 86 31.64 16.75 3.01
N VAL A 87 30.99 15.99 3.89
CA VAL A 87 30.13 16.48 4.96
C VAL A 87 30.70 15.95 6.27
N ASP A 88 31.11 16.86 7.15
CA ASP A 88 31.59 16.52 8.49
C ASP A 88 30.41 16.37 9.45
N LEU A 89 30.30 15.21 10.09
CA LEU A 89 29.24 14.86 11.03
C LEU A 89 29.77 14.73 12.47
N ALA A 90 30.91 15.34 12.77
CA ALA A 90 31.51 15.31 14.09
C ALA A 90 30.50 15.73 15.19
N GLY A 91 30.40 14.91 16.24
CA GLY A 91 29.48 15.12 17.35
C GLY A 91 28.01 14.77 17.06
N LEU A 92 27.69 14.27 15.86
CA LEU A 92 26.33 13.89 15.47
C LEU A 92 26.13 12.35 15.53
N ASN A 93 24.89 11.99 15.88
CA ASN A 93 24.39 10.62 15.82
C ASN A 93 23.51 10.47 14.57
N MET A 94 23.80 9.46 13.76
CA MET A 94 23.13 9.17 12.50
C MET A 94 22.21 7.97 12.68
N VAL A 95 20.94 8.18 12.40
CA VAL A 95 19.90 7.14 12.44
C VAL A 95 19.32 6.94 11.04
N PRO A 96 18.76 5.76 10.74
CA PRO A 96 17.93 5.58 9.56
C PRO A 96 16.76 6.58 9.58
N PRO A 97 16.23 6.96 8.41
CA PRO A 97 14.99 7.72 8.36
C PRO A 97 13.86 6.92 9.03
N PHE A 98 12.95 7.64 9.69
CA PHE A 98 11.83 7.03 10.39
C PHE A 98 10.71 6.64 9.42
N GLY A 99 9.93 5.65 9.85
CA GLY A 99 8.67 5.27 9.21
C GLY A 99 7.50 5.49 10.16
N GLU A 100 6.42 6.09 9.66
CA GLU A 100 5.12 6.16 10.32
C GLU A 100 4.24 5.04 9.76
N ALA A 101 3.98 4.02 10.59
CA ALA A 101 3.27 2.82 10.18
C ALA A 101 1.73 2.96 10.22
N HIS A 102 1.19 4.01 10.85
CA HIS A 102 -0.26 4.19 10.95
C HIS A 102 -0.65 5.66 11.11
N ASN A 103 -0.97 6.32 9.99
CA ASN A 103 -1.55 7.67 10.02
C ASN A 103 -2.60 7.89 8.92
N HIS A 104 -3.44 8.91 9.06
CA HIS A 104 -4.50 9.27 8.11
C HIS A 104 -4.37 10.70 7.58
N ASN A 105 -3.18 11.31 7.64
CA ASN A 105 -2.97 12.70 7.24
C ASN A 105 -2.47 12.89 5.80
N VAL A 106 -1.93 11.87 5.14
CA VAL A 106 -1.61 11.93 3.70
C VAL A 106 -2.88 11.63 2.92
N GLU A 107 -3.59 12.67 2.46
CA GLU A 107 -4.95 12.51 1.94
C GLU A 107 -5.11 12.94 0.48
N GLY A 108 -4.95 14.24 0.22
CA GLY A 108 -5.40 14.83 -1.03
C GLY A 108 -4.67 16.12 -1.40
N PRO A 109 -5.01 16.73 -2.55
CA PRO A 109 -4.27 17.86 -3.10
C PRO A 109 -4.20 19.08 -2.16
N TRP A 110 -5.17 19.22 -1.25
CA TRP A 110 -5.24 20.34 -0.32
C TRP A 110 -4.18 20.30 0.80
N ASN A 111 -3.58 19.14 1.11
CA ASN A 111 -2.64 19.03 2.23
C ASN A 111 -1.32 18.31 1.94
N VAL A 112 -1.22 17.51 0.87
CA VAL A 112 -0.09 16.58 0.66
C VAL A 112 1.28 17.25 0.76
N GLN A 113 1.44 18.45 0.19
CA GLN A 113 2.72 19.17 0.20
C GLN A 113 3.15 19.57 1.61
N ALA A 114 2.22 20.14 2.38
CA ALA A 114 2.49 20.57 3.76
C ALA A 114 2.78 19.37 4.67
N VAL A 115 2.05 18.26 4.47
CA VAL A 115 2.26 17.01 5.22
C VAL A 115 3.60 16.38 4.89
N ALA A 116 3.96 16.28 3.60
CA ALA A 116 5.25 15.74 3.17
C ALA A 116 6.41 16.58 3.70
N GLN A 117 6.31 17.91 3.60
CA GLN A 117 7.33 18.81 4.14
C GLN A 117 7.54 18.61 5.65
N ARG A 118 6.44 18.51 6.42
CA ARG A 118 6.52 18.29 7.86
C ARG A 118 7.19 16.96 8.19
N TYR A 119 6.78 15.87 7.54
CA TYR A 119 7.39 14.56 7.77
C TYR A 119 8.89 14.56 7.46
N LEU A 120 9.30 15.13 6.32
CA LEU A 120 10.72 15.21 5.98
C LEU A 120 11.53 16.09 6.96
N GLN A 121 10.94 17.18 7.46
CA GLN A 121 11.55 18.01 8.51
C GLN A 121 11.74 17.24 9.83
N ASP A 122 10.79 16.36 10.16
CA ASP A 122 10.80 15.51 11.35
C ASP A 122 11.61 14.20 11.14
N GLY A 123 12.21 14.00 9.96
CA GLY A 123 13.01 12.82 9.63
C GLY A 123 12.19 11.55 9.30
N VAL A 124 10.89 11.69 9.05
CA VAL A 124 10.00 10.60 8.63
C VAL A 124 9.91 10.58 7.10
N PHE A 125 10.38 9.49 6.49
CA PHE A 125 10.45 9.38 5.03
C PHE A 125 9.44 8.37 4.50
N TYR A 126 9.05 7.39 5.32
CA TYR A 126 8.12 6.33 4.94
C TYR A 126 6.81 6.50 5.70
N VAL A 127 5.67 6.48 5.01
CA VAL A 127 4.35 6.64 5.61
C VAL A 127 3.42 5.56 5.12
N LYS A 128 2.72 4.91 6.04
CA LYS A 128 1.67 3.95 5.74
C LYS A 128 0.33 4.55 6.17
N ASN A 129 -0.57 4.70 5.20
CA ASN A 129 -1.93 5.17 5.43
C ASN A 129 -2.92 4.00 5.31
N PRO A 130 -3.37 3.43 6.45
CA PRO A 130 -4.21 2.24 6.46
C PRO A 130 -5.67 2.53 6.16
N ASN A 131 -6.09 3.79 6.03
CA ASN A 131 -7.43 4.07 5.53
C ASN A 131 -7.53 5.49 4.96
N ASN A 132 -7.92 5.60 3.69
CA ASN A 132 -8.03 6.88 3.01
C ASN A 132 -9.13 6.82 1.95
N VAL A 133 -9.60 8.00 1.53
CA VAL A 133 -10.47 8.10 0.35
C VAL A 133 -9.63 7.78 -0.89
N ARG A 134 -9.94 6.69 -1.59
CA ARG A 134 -9.22 6.22 -2.78
C ARG A 134 -9.03 7.35 -3.80
N ASP A 135 -10.12 8.04 -4.13
CA ASP A 135 -10.15 9.02 -5.22
C ASP A 135 -9.19 10.19 -4.96
N PHE A 136 -9.00 10.59 -3.70
CA PHE A 136 -8.05 11.65 -3.33
C PHE A 136 -6.60 11.17 -3.32
N ALA A 137 -6.32 9.95 -2.85
CA ALA A 137 -4.98 9.37 -2.94
C ALA A 137 -4.51 9.23 -4.40
N GLN A 138 -5.42 8.87 -5.32
CA GLN A 138 -5.09 8.79 -6.75
C GLN A 138 -4.68 10.15 -7.32
N GLN A 139 -5.28 11.25 -6.85
CA GLN A 139 -4.95 12.61 -7.32
C GLN A 139 -3.55 13.04 -6.89
N ILE A 140 -3.03 12.54 -5.77
CA ILE A 140 -1.72 12.95 -5.22
C ILE A 140 -0.56 12.02 -5.58
N LYS A 141 -0.77 11.02 -6.46
CA LYS A 141 0.28 10.08 -6.88
C LYS A 141 1.53 10.74 -7.45
N HIS A 142 1.40 11.94 -8.00
CA HIS A 142 2.53 12.72 -8.53
C HIS A 142 3.32 13.47 -7.44
N ALA A 143 2.79 13.55 -6.22
CA ALA A 143 3.32 14.32 -5.11
C ALA A 143 3.93 13.46 -3.99
N VAL A 144 3.75 12.14 -4.03
CA VAL A 144 4.33 11.15 -3.11
C VAL A 144 5.09 10.10 -3.92
N ASN A 145 5.99 9.35 -3.30
CA ASN A 145 6.86 8.37 -3.99
C ASN A 145 7.69 9.01 -5.11
N VAL A 146 8.16 10.25 -4.87
CA VAL A 146 9.04 11.01 -5.77
C VAL A 146 10.25 11.51 -4.97
N PRO A 147 11.42 11.75 -5.61
CA PRO A 147 12.68 11.98 -4.89
C PRO A 147 12.70 13.14 -3.88
N THR A 148 11.78 14.08 -4.00
CA THR A 148 11.70 15.29 -3.15
C THR A 148 10.54 15.23 -2.15
N SER A 149 9.96 14.06 -1.92
CA SER A 149 8.78 13.87 -1.06
C SER A 149 8.92 12.59 -0.23
N ILE A 150 7.91 12.32 0.60
CA ILE A 150 7.76 11.07 1.33
C ILE A 150 7.43 9.91 0.39
N ASP A 151 7.82 8.71 0.79
CA ASP A 151 7.32 7.46 0.25
C ASP A 151 6.08 7.04 1.05
N ALA A 152 4.97 6.83 0.35
CA ALA A 152 3.67 6.57 0.96
C ALA A 152 3.00 5.32 0.36
N THR A 153 2.46 4.48 1.24
CA THR A 153 1.63 3.32 0.91
C THR A 153 0.21 3.50 1.42
N PHE A 154 -0.77 2.94 0.71
CA PHE A 154 -2.19 3.17 0.96
C PHE A 154 -3.01 1.88 0.90
N ALA A 155 -3.86 1.65 1.89
CA ALA A 155 -4.89 0.62 1.81
C ALA A 155 -6.16 1.06 1.08
N HIS A 156 -6.35 2.38 0.94
CA HIS A 156 -7.61 2.95 0.48
C HIS A 156 -8.78 2.64 1.43
N ALA A 157 -9.88 2.13 0.91
CA ALA A 157 -11.07 1.82 1.70
C ALA A 157 -10.87 0.51 2.46
N GLY A 158 -10.95 0.55 3.79
CA GLY A 158 -10.92 -0.67 4.60
C GLY A 158 -12.26 -1.41 4.62
N LEU A 159 -12.18 -2.71 4.85
CA LEU A 159 -13.29 -3.66 4.84
C LEU A 159 -13.92 -3.76 6.23
N THR A 160 -15.24 -3.62 6.32
CA THR A 160 -15.99 -3.67 7.58
C THR A 160 -17.40 -4.21 7.36
N GLY A 161 -18.09 -4.60 8.43
CA GLY A 161 -19.49 -5.03 8.39
C GLY A 161 -20.47 -3.84 8.41
N HIS A 162 -21.76 -4.11 8.18
CA HIS A 162 -22.80 -3.09 8.23
C HIS A 162 -22.83 -2.35 9.57
N GLY A 163 -22.86 -1.02 9.52
CA GLY A 163 -22.82 -0.18 10.74
C GLY A 163 -21.48 -0.20 11.50
N GLY A 164 -20.48 -0.93 11.01
CA GLY A 164 -19.20 -1.07 11.66
C GLY A 164 -18.27 0.14 11.55
N HIS A 165 -17.18 0.13 12.32
CA HIS A 165 -16.11 1.12 12.20
C HIS A 165 -15.42 0.97 10.82
N PRO A 166 -15.16 2.06 10.06
CA PRO A 166 -15.24 3.47 10.43
C PRO A 166 -16.44 4.21 9.83
N VAL A 167 -17.56 3.55 9.53
CA VAL A 167 -18.69 4.14 8.76
C VAL A 167 -19.19 5.44 9.39
N ALA A 168 -19.60 5.40 10.67
CA ALA A 168 -20.11 6.59 11.37
C ALA A 168 -19.04 7.70 11.49
N LEU A 169 -17.76 7.31 11.65
CA LEU A 169 -16.66 8.27 11.68
C LEU A 169 -16.57 9.05 10.36
N TYR A 170 -16.63 8.36 9.22
CA TYR A 170 -16.61 9.03 7.92
C TYR A 170 -17.86 9.87 7.68
N GLU A 171 -19.04 9.30 7.91
CA GLU A 171 -20.31 9.90 7.51
C GLU A 171 -20.75 11.07 8.41
N ASP A 172 -20.48 10.97 9.70
CA ASP A 172 -21.08 11.88 10.69
C ASP A 172 -20.04 12.85 11.29
N VAL A 173 -18.75 12.49 11.27
CA VAL A 173 -17.67 13.33 11.82
C VAL A 173 -16.76 13.89 10.74
N LEU A 174 -16.08 13.04 9.97
CA LEU A 174 -15.05 13.49 9.02
C LEU A 174 -15.65 14.19 7.81
N ARG A 175 -16.83 13.79 7.35
CA ARG A 175 -17.55 14.49 6.28
C ARG A 175 -17.65 15.98 6.57
N ILE A 176 -18.25 16.33 7.71
CA ILE A 176 -18.54 17.71 8.10
C ILE A 176 -17.28 18.43 8.60
N GLY A 177 -16.50 17.77 9.47
CA GLY A 177 -15.39 18.40 10.16
C GLY A 177 -14.10 18.52 9.34
N ARG A 178 -13.96 17.71 8.28
CA ARG A 178 -12.69 17.59 7.54
C ARG A 178 -12.84 17.69 6.03
N TYR A 179 -13.72 16.92 5.42
CA TYR A 179 -13.79 16.82 3.95
C TYR A 179 -14.60 17.95 3.33
N GLU A 180 -15.80 18.27 3.83
CA GLU A 180 -16.62 19.37 3.30
C GLU A 180 -15.90 20.73 3.29
N PRO A 181 -15.16 21.11 4.35
CA PRO A 181 -14.34 22.33 4.32
C PRO A 181 -13.24 22.31 3.26
N ALA A 182 -12.72 21.14 2.89
CA ALA A 182 -11.61 21.01 1.96
C ALA A 182 -12.05 20.90 0.49
N VAL A 183 -13.16 20.20 0.21
CA VAL A 183 -13.57 19.85 -1.15
C VAL A 183 -15.00 20.25 -1.51
N GLY A 184 -15.72 20.93 -0.61
CA GLY A 184 -17.12 21.33 -0.79
C GLY A 184 -18.11 20.25 -0.35
N PRO A 185 -19.43 20.51 -0.50
CA PRO A 185 -20.48 19.64 0.03
C PRO A 185 -20.38 18.19 -0.45
N ILE A 186 -20.54 17.26 0.48
CA ILE A 186 -20.53 15.81 0.22
C ILE A 186 -21.83 15.23 0.78
N GLU A 187 -22.54 14.44 -0.03
CA GLU A 187 -23.74 13.75 0.45
C GLU A 187 -23.37 12.56 1.34
N ARG A 188 -24.24 12.26 2.31
CA ARG A 188 -24.08 11.05 3.14
C ARG A 188 -24.13 9.80 2.26
N GLY A 189 -23.25 8.85 2.52
CA GLY A 189 -23.06 7.63 1.72
C GLY A 189 -22.06 7.79 0.57
N TRP A 190 -21.56 9.01 0.32
CA TRP A 190 -20.51 9.22 -0.68
C TRP A 190 -19.22 8.46 -0.34
N PHE A 191 -18.94 8.21 0.93
CA PHE A 191 -17.73 7.51 1.34
C PHE A 191 -17.78 5.99 1.12
N GLU A 192 -18.97 5.41 0.94
CA GLU A 192 -19.11 3.99 0.66
C GLU A 192 -18.41 3.64 -0.66
N ASN A 193 -17.61 2.58 -0.64
CA ASN A 193 -16.72 2.15 -1.72
C ASN A 193 -15.62 3.15 -2.11
N ARG A 194 -15.43 4.22 -1.31
CA ARG A 194 -14.36 5.21 -1.48
C ARG A 194 -13.41 5.25 -0.30
N SER A 195 -13.90 5.14 0.94
CA SER A 195 -13.07 5.09 2.16
C SER A 195 -13.48 3.99 3.15
N TYR A 196 -14.60 3.31 2.92
CA TYR A 196 -14.94 2.03 3.55
C TYR A 196 -15.69 1.15 2.55
N VAL A 197 -15.59 -0.17 2.73
CA VAL A 197 -16.36 -1.15 1.95
C VAL A 197 -17.10 -2.05 2.92
N LEU A 198 -18.43 -2.03 2.81
CA LEU A 198 -19.30 -2.92 3.58
C LEU A 198 -19.24 -4.34 3.02
N VAL A 199 -19.00 -5.35 3.86
CA VAL A 199 -18.98 -6.76 3.47
C VAL A 199 -19.53 -7.59 4.63
N ASP A 200 -20.72 -8.16 4.43
CA ASP A 200 -21.37 -9.01 5.43
C ASP A 200 -21.35 -10.50 5.04
N THR A 201 -21.05 -10.81 3.78
CA THR A 201 -21.00 -12.20 3.28
C THR A 201 -19.85 -12.44 2.29
N GLU A 202 -19.48 -13.71 2.10
CA GLU A 202 -18.50 -14.12 1.08
C GLU A 202 -18.95 -13.76 -0.34
N ILE A 203 -20.26 -13.83 -0.61
CA ILE A 203 -20.83 -13.49 -1.92
C ILE A 203 -20.63 -11.99 -2.20
N GLU A 204 -20.86 -11.14 -1.21
CA GLU A 204 -20.60 -9.71 -1.32
C GLU A 204 -19.11 -9.41 -1.49
N LEU A 205 -18.24 -10.11 -0.74
CA LEU A 205 -16.80 -9.98 -0.91
C LEU A 205 -16.39 -10.31 -2.34
N GLU A 206 -16.88 -11.42 -2.90
CA GLU A 206 -16.59 -11.82 -4.27
C GLU A 206 -17.06 -10.78 -5.28
N ALA A 207 -18.30 -10.29 -5.13
CA ALA A 207 -18.87 -9.28 -6.02
C ALA A 207 -18.13 -7.94 -5.96
N LYS A 208 -17.66 -7.52 -4.77
CA LYS A 208 -16.96 -6.25 -4.56
C LYS A 208 -15.46 -6.35 -4.83
N TRP A 209 -14.89 -7.56 -4.89
CA TRP A 209 -13.45 -7.77 -5.07
C TRP A 209 -12.84 -7.00 -6.25
N PRO A 210 -13.42 -7.02 -7.48
CA PRO A 210 -12.87 -6.27 -8.60
C PRO A 210 -12.75 -4.77 -8.32
N MET A 211 -13.70 -4.19 -7.58
CA MET A 211 -13.69 -2.78 -7.21
C MET A 211 -12.66 -2.49 -6.11
N ILE A 212 -12.54 -3.38 -5.13
CA ILE A 212 -11.55 -3.27 -4.03
C ILE A 212 -10.14 -3.16 -4.64
N VAL A 213 -9.79 -4.04 -5.57
CA VAL A 213 -8.44 -4.08 -6.15
C VAL A 213 -8.22 -3.10 -7.30
N SER A 214 -9.28 -2.53 -7.90
CA SER A 214 -9.14 -1.61 -9.04
C SER A 214 -8.39 -0.32 -8.67
N GLY A 215 -8.42 0.06 -7.39
CA GLY A 215 -7.62 1.18 -6.86
C GLY A 215 -6.12 0.92 -6.83
N ARG A 216 -5.70 -0.34 -6.99
CA ARG A 216 -4.33 -0.83 -6.75
C ARG A 216 -3.84 -0.42 -5.36
N PRO A 217 -4.55 -0.83 -4.28
CA PRO A 217 -4.04 -0.59 -2.93
C PRO A 217 -2.71 -1.33 -2.75
N ASP A 218 -1.84 -0.79 -1.90
CA ASP A 218 -0.53 -1.40 -1.60
C ASP A 218 -0.66 -2.55 -0.60
N PHE A 219 -1.72 -2.53 0.22
CA PHE A 219 -2.11 -3.54 1.20
C PHE A 219 -3.62 -3.43 1.47
N LEU A 220 -4.24 -4.37 2.17
CA LEU A 220 -5.64 -4.26 2.58
C LEU A 220 -5.76 -3.90 4.05
N LYS A 221 -6.79 -3.13 4.38
CA LYS A 221 -7.21 -2.86 5.75
C LYS A 221 -8.53 -3.58 6.03
N VAL A 222 -8.59 -4.27 7.16
CA VAL A 222 -9.83 -4.83 7.70
C VAL A 222 -10.09 -4.25 9.09
N TYR A 223 -11.37 -4.14 9.45
CA TYR A 223 -11.79 -3.70 10.77
C TYR A 223 -12.35 -4.86 11.55
N LEU A 224 -11.62 -5.32 12.56
CA LEU A 224 -12.09 -6.34 13.50
C LEU A 224 -12.27 -5.65 14.85
N VAL A 225 -13.52 -5.43 15.24
CA VAL A 225 -13.85 -4.66 16.45
C VAL A 225 -14.84 -5.45 17.26
N HIS A 226 -14.42 -5.85 18.46
CA HIS A 226 -15.24 -6.64 19.38
C HIS A 226 -15.79 -7.91 18.73
N SER A 227 -14.94 -8.64 18.02
CA SER A 227 -15.25 -9.89 17.31
C SER A 227 -15.87 -10.96 18.19
N GLU A 228 -15.62 -10.93 19.50
CA GLU A 228 -16.25 -11.82 20.46
C GLU A 228 -17.75 -11.55 20.68
N ASP A 229 -18.25 -10.38 20.27
CA ASP A 229 -19.65 -9.95 20.40
C ASP A 229 -20.44 -10.15 19.08
N ASP A 230 -19.84 -10.79 18.07
CA ASP A 230 -20.47 -11.04 16.77
C ASP A 230 -21.80 -11.81 16.90
N GLY A 231 -22.82 -11.38 16.14
CA GLY A 231 -24.15 -12.00 16.18
C GLY A 231 -25.04 -11.64 17.39
N GLU A 232 -24.59 -10.76 18.30
CA GLU A 232 -25.43 -10.22 19.40
C GLU A 232 -26.35 -9.06 18.97
N GLU A 233 -26.74 -8.98 17.70
CA GLU A 233 -27.60 -7.92 17.15
C GLU A 233 -28.94 -7.82 17.91
N GLY A 234 -29.34 -6.59 18.26
CA GLY A 234 -30.62 -6.30 18.93
C GLY A 234 -30.57 -6.08 20.45
N LYS A 235 -29.42 -6.30 21.11
CA LYS A 235 -29.19 -5.74 22.44
C LYS A 235 -28.78 -4.29 22.29
N VAL A 236 -29.57 -3.35 22.82
CA VAL A 236 -29.19 -1.93 22.78
C VAL A 236 -27.95 -1.72 23.64
N LYS A 237 -26.76 -1.65 23.02
CA LYS A 237 -25.51 -1.32 23.70
C LYS A 237 -25.25 0.18 23.53
N PRO A 238 -24.87 0.94 24.56
CA PRO A 238 -24.61 2.37 24.43
C PRO A 238 -23.65 2.75 23.28
N ASP A 239 -22.82 1.79 22.84
CA ASP A 239 -21.74 1.96 21.87
C ASP A 239 -21.98 1.23 20.53
N HIS A 240 -23.22 1.20 20.02
CA HIS A 240 -23.62 0.55 18.73
C HIS A 240 -22.74 0.83 17.50
N HIS A 241 -21.83 1.80 17.55
CA HIS A 241 -20.92 2.18 16.47
C HIS A 241 -19.55 1.49 16.53
N ARG A 242 -19.37 0.49 17.41
CA ARG A 242 -18.10 -0.24 17.61
C ARG A 242 -18.26 -1.73 17.27
N GLN A 243 -18.73 -2.04 16.08
CA GLN A 243 -18.61 -3.38 15.50
C GLN A 243 -17.69 -3.33 14.30
N GLY A 244 -17.16 -4.47 13.90
CA GLY A 244 -16.31 -4.61 12.72
C GLY A 244 -16.93 -5.55 11.70
N LEU A 245 -16.06 -6.14 10.88
CA LEU A 245 -16.36 -7.28 10.03
C LEU A 245 -16.78 -8.50 10.87
N HIS A 246 -17.70 -9.30 10.34
CA HIS A 246 -17.94 -10.66 10.85
C HIS A 246 -16.62 -11.47 10.85
N PRO A 247 -16.15 -11.99 12.00
CA PRO A 247 -14.85 -12.66 12.12
C PRO A 247 -14.73 -13.90 11.23
N GLY A 248 -15.85 -14.58 10.94
CA GLY A 248 -15.87 -15.75 10.04
C GLY A 248 -15.42 -15.45 8.60
N LEU A 249 -15.49 -14.19 8.16
CA LEU A 249 -15.04 -13.80 6.82
C LEU A 249 -13.52 -13.56 6.74
N LEU A 250 -12.87 -13.34 7.88
CA LEU A 250 -11.48 -12.88 7.92
C LEU A 250 -10.50 -13.86 7.25
N PRO A 251 -10.54 -15.19 7.49
CA PRO A 251 -9.64 -16.13 6.80
C PRO A 251 -9.79 -16.11 5.28
N GLY A 252 -11.04 -15.98 4.79
CA GLY A 252 -11.32 -15.90 3.34
C GLY A 252 -10.80 -14.60 2.72
N ILE A 253 -10.91 -13.47 3.43
CA ILE A 253 -10.34 -12.19 3.01
C ILE A 253 -8.82 -12.27 2.95
N VAL A 254 -8.17 -12.80 3.99
CA VAL A 254 -6.71 -12.93 4.05
C VAL A 254 -6.19 -13.80 2.91
N ALA A 255 -6.77 -14.99 2.72
CA ALA A 255 -6.36 -15.89 1.64
C ALA A 255 -6.49 -15.22 0.26
N ARG A 256 -7.57 -14.46 0.04
CA ARG A 256 -7.80 -13.73 -1.21
C ARG A 256 -6.81 -12.57 -1.39
N ALA A 257 -6.47 -11.85 -0.33
CA ALA A 257 -5.46 -10.79 -0.33
C ALA A 257 -4.08 -11.33 -0.69
N HIS A 258 -3.65 -12.40 -0.03
CA HIS A 258 -2.37 -13.06 -0.28
C HIS A 258 -2.29 -13.62 -1.71
N ALA A 259 -3.37 -14.19 -2.24
CA ALA A 259 -3.45 -14.61 -3.64
C ALA A 259 -3.31 -13.45 -4.64
N ALA A 260 -3.67 -12.24 -4.24
CA ALA A 260 -3.44 -11.01 -5.00
C ALA A 260 -2.08 -10.35 -4.72
N GLY A 261 -1.25 -10.94 -3.86
CA GLY A 261 0.05 -10.39 -3.46
C GLY A 261 -0.05 -9.20 -2.50
N LEU A 262 -1.18 -9.04 -1.81
CA LEU A 262 -1.43 -7.96 -0.86
C LEU A 262 -1.29 -8.48 0.57
N GLN A 263 -0.60 -7.71 1.41
CA GLN A 263 -0.61 -7.90 2.85
C GLN A 263 -1.93 -7.39 3.45
N VAL A 264 -2.30 -7.88 4.63
CA VAL A 264 -3.48 -7.45 5.38
C VAL A 264 -3.08 -6.81 6.70
N THR A 265 -3.63 -5.64 6.98
CA THR A 265 -3.56 -4.96 8.27
C THR A 265 -4.92 -4.99 8.94
N ALA A 266 -5.04 -5.54 10.14
CA ALA A 266 -6.29 -5.52 10.91
C ALA A 266 -6.28 -4.38 11.94
N HIS A 267 -7.36 -3.60 11.99
CA HIS A 267 -7.70 -2.86 13.21
C HIS A 267 -8.17 -3.85 14.26
N VAL A 268 -7.64 -3.77 15.48
CA VAL A 268 -8.08 -4.58 16.62
C VAL A 268 -8.34 -3.69 17.83
N GLU A 269 -9.33 -4.04 18.65
CA GLU A 269 -9.63 -3.30 19.89
C GLU A 269 -9.54 -4.18 21.14
N THR A 270 -9.66 -5.50 20.99
CA THR A 270 -9.61 -6.46 22.09
C THR A 270 -8.54 -7.54 21.89
N ALA A 271 -8.23 -8.27 22.97
CA ALA A 271 -7.41 -9.47 22.90
C ALA A 271 -8.08 -10.59 22.08
N ALA A 272 -9.41 -10.63 22.01
CA ALA A 272 -10.11 -11.58 21.14
C ALA A 272 -9.92 -11.21 19.67
N ASP A 273 -10.02 -9.93 19.31
CA ASP A 273 -9.70 -9.44 17.96
C ASP A 273 -8.27 -9.81 17.57
N PHE A 274 -7.30 -9.58 18.47
CA PHE A 274 -5.90 -9.97 18.28
C PHE A 274 -5.78 -11.46 17.92
N ARG A 275 -6.35 -12.35 18.75
CA ARG A 275 -6.26 -13.81 18.55
C ARG A 275 -6.90 -14.26 17.24
N GLN A 276 -8.06 -13.70 16.91
CA GLN A 276 -8.77 -13.99 15.66
C GLN A 276 -7.94 -13.56 14.44
N ALA A 277 -7.37 -12.35 14.48
CA ALA A 277 -6.54 -11.84 13.40
C ALA A 277 -5.25 -12.65 13.20
N ILE A 278 -4.56 -13.03 14.28
CA ILE A 278 -3.40 -13.93 14.22
C ILE A 278 -3.80 -15.29 13.64
N GLY A 279 -4.89 -15.90 14.16
CA GLY A 279 -5.37 -17.19 13.70
C GLY A 279 -5.79 -17.21 12.22
N ALA A 280 -6.24 -16.08 11.69
CA ALA A 280 -6.59 -15.91 10.28
C ALA A 280 -5.38 -15.63 9.36
N GLY A 281 -4.19 -15.38 9.91
CA GLY A 281 -2.97 -15.11 9.15
C GLY A 281 -2.82 -13.65 8.68
N VAL A 282 -3.38 -12.69 9.43
CA VAL A 282 -3.17 -11.25 9.17
C VAL A 282 -1.68 -10.88 9.32
N ASP A 283 -1.17 -10.02 8.44
CA ASP A 283 0.26 -9.65 8.40
C ASP A 283 0.64 -8.55 9.41
N GLU A 284 -0.28 -7.62 9.71
CA GLU A 284 -0.04 -6.51 10.64
C GLU A 284 -1.28 -6.22 11.50
N LEU A 285 -1.05 -5.91 12.77
CA LEU A 285 -2.10 -5.53 13.72
C LEU A 285 -1.95 -4.06 14.12
N ALA A 286 -2.99 -3.28 13.90
CA ALA A 286 -3.07 -1.89 14.29
C ALA A 286 -3.79 -1.74 15.64
N HIS A 287 -3.36 -0.74 16.41
CA HIS A 287 -3.91 -0.40 17.72
C HIS A 287 -3.78 -1.48 18.79
N VAL A 288 -2.77 -2.34 18.71
CA VAL A 288 -2.43 -3.24 19.83
C VAL A 288 -1.96 -2.40 21.03
N PRO A 289 -2.43 -2.64 22.27
CA PRO A 289 -3.34 -3.72 22.68
C PRO A 289 -4.84 -3.40 22.54
N GLY A 290 -5.22 -2.13 22.35
CA GLY A 290 -6.60 -1.74 22.02
C GLY A 290 -6.71 -0.27 21.60
N TRP A 291 -7.89 0.13 21.14
CA TRP A 291 -8.21 1.48 20.69
C TRP A 291 -9.36 2.08 21.51
N LEU A 292 -9.30 3.39 21.80
CA LEU A 292 -10.30 4.12 22.61
C LEU A 292 -10.76 3.36 23.87
N LEU A 293 -9.82 3.02 24.76
CA LEU A 293 -10.13 2.42 26.05
C LEU A 293 -10.78 3.48 26.96
N GLN A 294 -12.06 3.33 27.28
CA GLN A 294 -12.84 4.31 28.04
C GLN A 294 -13.01 3.95 29.52
N GLY A 295 -12.71 2.70 29.91
CA GLY A 295 -12.81 2.27 31.29
C GLY A 295 -12.14 0.93 31.59
N PRO A 296 -12.21 0.48 32.87
CA PRO A 296 -11.57 -0.76 33.30
C PRO A 296 -12.00 -2.00 32.50
N GLN A 297 -13.27 -2.05 32.06
CA GLN A 297 -13.76 -3.17 31.26
C GLN A 297 -13.03 -3.26 29.91
N ASP A 298 -12.85 -2.14 29.21
CA ASP A 298 -12.10 -2.11 27.94
C ASP A 298 -10.64 -2.50 28.15
N VAL A 299 -10.02 -2.03 29.24
CA VAL A 299 -8.64 -2.41 29.60
C VAL A 299 -8.52 -3.91 29.81
N GLU A 300 -9.48 -4.54 30.49
CA GLU A 300 -9.48 -6.00 30.66
C GLU A 300 -9.74 -6.73 29.34
N ARG A 301 -10.63 -6.23 28.48
CA ARG A 301 -10.88 -6.82 27.15
C ARG A 301 -9.68 -6.71 26.22
N ALA A 302 -8.91 -5.63 26.31
CA ALA A 302 -7.68 -5.39 25.54
C ALA A 302 -6.44 -6.11 26.10
N ARG A 303 -6.55 -6.75 27.28
CA ARG A 303 -5.39 -7.33 27.97
C ARG A 303 -4.85 -8.55 27.21
N LEU A 304 -3.66 -8.39 26.65
CA LEU A 304 -2.83 -9.49 26.15
C LEU A 304 -2.03 -10.13 27.30
N THR A 305 -1.76 -11.43 27.15
CA THR A 305 -1.03 -12.26 28.11
C THR A 305 0.20 -12.89 27.43
N GLU A 306 1.08 -13.53 28.22
CA GLU A 306 2.22 -14.26 27.65
C GLU A 306 1.80 -15.41 26.71
N ASP A 307 0.61 -15.97 26.90
CA ASP A 307 0.09 -17.02 26.02
C ASP A 307 -0.27 -16.48 24.62
N ASP A 308 -0.53 -15.17 24.49
CA ASP A 308 -0.79 -14.50 23.20
C ASP A 308 0.50 -14.28 22.39
N ALA A 309 1.67 -14.49 23.00
CA ALA A 309 2.99 -14.39 22.35
C ALA A 309 3.54 -15.75 21.88
N ARG A 310 2.84 -16.86 22.14
CA ARG A 310 3.24 -18.22 21.78
C ARG A 310 2.65 -18.67 20.46
#